data_AF-A0A7C3S0V4-F1
#
_entry.id   AF-A0A7C3S0V4-F1
#
_cell.length_a   1.000
_cell.length_b   1.000
_cell.length_c   1.000
_cell.angle_alpha   90.00
_cell.angle_beta   90.00
_cell.angle_gamma   90.00
#
_symmetry.space_group_name_H-M   'P 1'
#
loop_
_entity.id
_entity.type
_entity.pdbx_description
1 polymer ?
#
loop_
_entity_poly.entity_id
_entity_poly.type
_entity_poly.pdbx_seq_one_letter_code
_entity_poly.pdbx_strand_id
1 'polypeptide(L)'
;MGTKRVALGKGLGALLPEVEQEEGRTIVSCGIEEVFPNRSQPRRYFDEERLRELADSIKKKGILEPLIVRRREQGYEIIVGERRWRAAQKAGLKEVPVIVKEVEGVEALEMSLIENLQRENLNPLEEAEGYQRLVEEFGLSQEEVAARVGKDRTTVANTLRLLRLLPEIRQYLLQGQLSAGHARAILSLDSEERQKELCGLILQKGLSVREAEAFAKQWTKRRRRETPSDRDREAFEVQLQALQEALMRRLGTKVQILTKGNRGKVEIEYYSSEDLERIVETILGREA
;
A
#
# COMPACT_ATOMS: atom_id res chain seq x y z
N MET A 1 14.31 -22.47 54.04
CA MET A 1 14.73 -21.76 55.27
C MET A 1 15.06 -20.32 54.89
N GLY A 2 14.21 -19.37 55.25
CA GLY A 2 14.34 -17.96 54.86
C GLY A 2 15.39 -17.23 55.69
N THR A 3 16.29 -16.51 55.04
CA THR A 3 17.28 -15.63 55.65
C THR A 3 16.67 -14.24 55.88
N LYS A 4 16.46 -13.91 57.16
CA LYS A 4 16.00 -12.59 57.63
C LYS A 4 17.02 -11.51 57.29
N ARG A 5 16.61 -10.48 56.54
CA ARG A 5 17.35 -9.22 56.41
C ARG A 5 17.10 -8.35 57.65
N VAL A 6 18.17 -7.97 58.32
CA VAL A 6 18.19 -7.01 59.44
C VAL A 6 17.92 -5.61 58.87
N ALA A 7 16.88 -4.95 59.38
CA ALA A 7 16.52 -3.60 59.00
C ALA A 7 17.51 -2.59 59.60
N LEU A 8 18.23 -1.86 58.75
CA LEU A 8 19.10 -0.77 59.14
C LEU A 8 18.52 0.55 58.59
N GLY A 9 18.13 1.45 59.49
CA GLY A 9 18.07 2.91 59.32
C GLY A 9 17.18 3.49 58.21
N LYS A 10 15.98 3.97 58.60
CA LYS A 10 15.02 4.75 57.78
C LYS A 10 15.48 6.17 57.35
N GLY A 11 16.76 6.40 57.04
CA GLY A 11 17.27 7.79 56.99
C GLY A 11 18.25 8.18 55.89
N LEU A 12 18.71 7.27 55.02
CA LEU A 12 19.75 7.59 54.02
C LEU A 12 19.38 7.24 52.56
N GLY A 13 18.17 6.73 52.30
CA GLY A 13 17.72 6.39 50.94
C GLY A 13 17.14 7.55 50.12
N ALA A 14 17.01 8.76 50.68
CA ALA A 14 16.26 9.86 50.05
C ALA A 14 17.12 10.83 49.20
N LEU A 15 18.41 10.55 48.99
CA LEU A 15 19.35 11.45 48.31
C LEU A 15 20.10 10.83 47.13
N LEU A 16 19.79 9.59 46.78
CA LEU A 16 20.23 8.99 45.52
C LEU A 16 18.99 8.88 44.64
N PRO A 17 18.98 9.40 43.40
CA PRO A 17 17.94 9.02 42.47
C PRO A 17 17.99 7.49 42.41
N GLU A 18 16.89 6.84 42.79
CA GLU A 18 16.69 5.43 42.50
C GLU A 18 16.85 5.31 40.99
N VAL A 19 18.03 4.85 40.58
CA VAL A 19 18.30 4.51 39.20
C VAL A 19 17.38 3.32 38.98
N GLU A 20 16.23 3.59 38.38
CA GLU A 20 15.34 2.58 37.85
C GLU A 20 16.24 1.59 37.11
N GLN A 21 16.36 0.39 37.68
CA GLN A 21 16.96 -0.73 36.99
C GLN A 21 16.02 -1.04 35.82
N GLU A 22 16.24 -0.35 34.70
CA GLU A 22 15.64 -0.70 33.42
C GLU A 22 16.01 -2.15 33.13
N GLU A 23 15.01 -3.03 33.18
CA GLU A 23 15.13 -4.44 32.84
C GLU A 23 15.78 -4.60 31.46
N GLY A 24 16.98 -5.21 31.40
CA GLY A 24 17.48 -5.90 30.20
C GLY A 24 18.46 -5.18 29.27
N ARG A 25 19.18 -4.13 29.66
CA ARG A 25 20.25 -3.52 28.83
C ARG A 25 21.66 -3.77 29.38
N THR A 26 22.17 -5.00 29.23
CA THR A 26 23.59 -5.27 29.49
C THR A 26 24.43 -4.63 28.38
N ILE A 27 25.19 -3.58 28.71
CA ILE A 27 26.18 -2.99 27.81
C ILE A 27 27.44 -3.85 27.86
N VAL A 28 27.83 -4.41 26.73
CA VAL A 28 29.01 -5.25 26.53
C VAL A 28 30.01 -4.49 25.65
N SER A 29 31.31 -4.56 25.97
CA SER A 29 32.36 -4.06 25.07
C SER A 29 32.70 -5.16 24.07
N CYS A 30 32.66 -4.88 22.77
CA CYS A 30 33.10 -5.84 21.74
C CYS A 30 34.13 -5.22 20.80
N GLY A 31 34.95 -6.09 20.18
CA GLY A 31 35.92 -5.67 19.18
C GLY A 31 35.20 -5.06 17.97
N ILE A 32 35.71 -3.94 17.45
CA ILE A 32 35.07 -3.28 16.31
C ILE A 32 35.04 -4.14 15.04
N GLU A 33 36.00 -5.07 14.92
CA GLU A 33 36.13 -6.03 13.82
C GLU A 33 35.11 -7.17 13.88
N GLU A 34 34.55 -7.44 15.07
CA GLU A 34 33.50 -8.44 15.25
C GLU A 34 32.13 -7.89 14.84
N VAL A 35 32.01 -6.57 14.60
CA VAL A 35 30.76 -5.90 14.27
C VAL A 35 30.66 -5.61 12.78
N PHE A 36 29.61 -6.08 12.11
CA PHE A 36 29.39 -5.88 10.68
C PHE A 36 28.02 -5.27 10.36
N PRO A 37 27.90 -4.50 9.26
CA PRO A 37 26.66 -3.82 8.89
C PRO A 37 25.61 -4.80 8.35
N ASN A 38 24.33 -4.48 8.59
CA ASN A 38 23.22 -5.21 8.00
C ASN A 38 23.09 -4.90 6.49
N ARG A 39 23.14 -5.94 5.65
CA ARG A 39 23.07 -5.84 4.18
C ARG A 39 21.75 -5.25 3.64
N SER A 40 20.70 -5.21 4.46
CA SER A 40 19.37 -4.70 4.10
C SER A 40 19.14 -3.22 4.47
N GLN A 41 20.18 -2.48 4.87
CA GLN A 41 20.05 -1.05 5.21
C GLN A 41 19.86 -0.17 3.95
N PRO A 42 18.78 0.63 3.87
CA PRO A 42 18.44 1.41 2.69
C PRO A 42 19.30 2.69 2.49
N ARG A 43 20.03 3.16 3.52
CA ARG A 43 20.89 4.35 3.38
C ARG A 43 22.19 4.01 2.66
N ARG A 44 22.24 4.28 1.35
CA ARG A 44 23.46 4.16 0.52
C ARG A 44 24.30 5.43 0.46
N TYR A 45 23.74 6.59 0.81
CA TYR A 45 24.44 7.88 0.78
C TYR A 45 24.76 8.35 2.20
N PHE A 46 26.04 8.50 2.50
CA PHE A 46 26.51 9.10 3.75
C PHE A 46 27.31 10.34 3.43
N ASP A 47 26.88 11.47 3.98
CA ASP A 47 27.62 12.73 3.95
C ASP A 47 28.95 12.56 4.72
N GLU A 48 30.07 12.61 3.99
CA GLU A 48 31.41 12.38 4.53
C GLU A 48 31.84 13.44 5.54
N GLU A 49 31.42 14.71 5.39
CA GLU A 49 31.81 15.79 6.29
C GLU A 49 31.21 15.57 7.68
N ARG A 50 29.90 15.31 7.74
CA ARG A 50 29.19 15.01 8.99
C ARG A 50 29.69 13.74 9.68
N LEU A 51 30.25 12.80 8.92
CA LEU A 51 30.84 11.58 9.48
C LEU A 51 32.20 11.86 10.12
N ARG A 52 33.00 12.78 9.56
CA ARG A 52 34.28 13.22 10.16
C ARG A 52 34.05 13.98 11.46
N GLU A 53 33.09 14.89 11.50
CA GLU A 53 32.72 15.61 12.74
C GLU A 53 32.32 14.64 13.87
N LEU A 54 31.51 13.62 13.54
CA LEU A 54 31.12 12.60 14.50
C LEU A 54 32.31 11.75 14.95
N ALA A 55 33.23 11.41 14.04
CA ALA A 55 34.45 10.67 14.37
C ALA A 55 35.35 11.47 15.33
N ASP A 56 35.52 12.78 15.10
CA ASP A 56 36.30 13.66 15.98
C ASP A 56 35.66 13.80 17.37
N SER A 57 34.32 13.86 17.43
CA SER A 57 33.58 13.85 18.69
C SER A 57 33.76 12.52 19.43
N ILE A 58 33.65 11.39 18.72
CA ILE A 58 33.82 10.04 19.29
C ILE A 58 35.26 9.83 19.78
N LYS A 59 36.26 10.37 19.07
CA LYS A 59 37.66 10.30 19.50
C LYS A 59 37.91 11.01 20.83
N LYS A 60 37.19 12.11 21.10
CA LYS A 60 37.33 12.90 22.34
C LYS A 60 36.49 12.37 23.50
N LYS A 61 35.26 11.93 23.23
CA LYS A 61 34.25 11.63 24.27
C LYS A 61 33.86 10.16 24.33
N GLY A 62 34.35 9.32 23.41
CA GLY A 62 33.87 7.96 23.23
C GLY A 62 32.46 7.91 22.62
N ILE A 63 31.93 6.69 22.54
CA ILE A 63 30.53 6.46 22.13
C ILE A 63 29.66 6.57 23.38
N LEU A 64 28.87 7.64 23.47
CA LEU A 64 27.95 7.86 24.59
C LEU A 64 26.72 6.95 24.53
N GLU A 65 26.21 6.70 23.32
CA GLU A 65 25.04 5.86 23.10
C GLU A 65 25.49 4.55 22.43
N PRO A 66 25.35 3.39 23.11
CA PRO A 66 25.86 2.11 22.63
C PRO A 66 25.20 1.67 21.33
N LEU A 67 25.91 0.86 20.54
CA LEU A 67 25.38 0.26 19.31
C LEU A 67 24.42 -0.88 19.68
N ILE A 68 23.34 -1.04 18.91
CA ILE A 68 22.44 -2.19 19.10
C ILE A 68 22.81 -3.25 18.08
N VAL A 69 23.22 -4.42 18.57
CA VAL A 69 23.71 -5.51 17.73
C VAL A 69 23.01 -6.83 18.04
N ARG A 70 22.95 -7.70 17.04
CA ARG A 70 22.48 -9.10 17.16
C ARG A 70 23.65 -10.05 17.03
N ARG A 71 23.69 -11.09 17.86
CA ARG A 71 24.69 -12.17 17.74
C ARG A 71 24.43 -13.04 16.50
N ARG A 72 25.47 -13.31 15.72
CA ARG A 72 25.50 -14.19 14.54
C ARG A 72 26.69 -15.14 14.64
N GLU A 73 26.73 -16.18 13.79
CA GLU A 73 27.84 -17.16 13.77
C GLU A 73 29.21 -16.50 13.54
N GLN A 74 29.26 -15.40 12.78
CA GLN A 74 30.49 -14.70 12.39
C GLN A 74 30.77 -13.42 13.23
N GLY A 75 30.01 -13.16 14.29
CA GLY A 75 30.18 -11.96 15.13
C GLY A 75 28.86 -11.26 15.47
N TYR A 76 28.84 -9.93 15.41
CA TYR A 76 27.71 -9.08 15.77
C TYR A 76 27.21 -8.28 14.56
N GLU A 77 25.92 -8.43 14.23
CA GLU A 77 25.28 -7.69 13.16
C GLU A 77 24.61 -6.41 13.71
N ILE A 78 24.90 -5.26 13.10
CA ILE A 78 24.32 -3.98 13.52
C ILE A 78 22.83 -3.92 13.17
N ILE A 79 21.97 -3.73 14.18
CA ILE A 79 20.56 -3.39 14.00
C ILE A 79 20.43 -1.86 13.91
N VAL A 80 21.01 -1.14 14.88
CA VAL A 80 20.93 0.33 14.98
C VAL A 80 22.31 0.91 15.29
N GLY A 81 22.63 2.04 14.65
CA GLY A 81 23.84 2.81 14.95
C GLY A 81 24.95 2.71 13.91
N GLU A 82 24.65 2.34 12.66
CA GLU A 82 25.67 2.17 11.60
C GLU A 82 26.59 3.40 11.42
N ARG A 83 26.04 4.63 11.50
CA ARG A 83 26.83 5.86 11.43
C ARG A 83 27.85 5.97 12.58
N ARG A 84 27.48 5.53 13.78
CA ARG A 84 28.36 5.52 14.97
C ARG A 84 29.46 4.49 14.81
N TRP A 85 29.14 3.29 14.30
CA TRP A 85 30.14 2.26 14.01
C TRP A 85 31.15 2.73 12.94
N ARG A 86 30.68 3.32 11.83
CA ARG A 86 31.58 3.87 10.79
C ARG A 86 32.46 5.01 11.33
N ALA A 87 31.90 5.88 12.16
CA ALA A 87 32.65 6.96 12.79
C ALA A 87 33.66 6.44 13.81
N ALA A 88 33.33 5.39 14.57
CA ALA A 88 34.24 4.72 15.50
C ALA A 88 35.41 4.04 14.79
N GLN A 89 35.15 3.44 13.62
CA GLN A 89 36.18 2.85 12.76
C GLN A 89 37.14 3.93 12.24
N LYS A 90 36.61 5.07 11.78
CA LYS A 90 37.42 6.24 11.38
C LYS A 90 38.17 6.88 12.55
N ALA A 91 37.62 6.84 13.76
CA ALA A 91 38.26 7.34 14.98
C ALA A 91 39.37 6.41 15.50
N GLY A 92 39.49 5.18 14.97
CA GLY A 92 40.50 4.22 15.37
C GLY A 92 40.23 3.53 16.72
N LEU A 93 38.97 3.45 17.14
CA LEU A 93 38.60 2.73 18.35
C LEU A 93 38.75 1.22 18.16
N LYS A 94 39.37 0.55 19.13
CA LYS A 94 39.53 -0.93 19.12
C LYS A 94 38.28 -1.65 19.60
N GLU A 95 37.59 -1.05 20.56
CA GLU A 95 36.38 -1.58 21.16
C GLU A 95 35.24 -0.57 21.08
N VAL A 96 34.02 -1.08 20.98
CA VAL A 96 32.80 -0.27 20.94
C VAL A 96 31.79 -0.81 21.96
N PRO A 97 31.08 0.07 22.68
CA PRO A 97 30.03 -0.35 23.59
C PRO A 97 28.82 -0.78 22.76
N VAL A 98 28.39 -2.02 22.97
CA VAL A 98 27.26 -2.62 22.30
C VAL A 98 26.25 -3.17 23.30
N ILE A 99 24.98 -3.02 22.99
CA ILE A 99 23.93 -3.77 23.65
C ILE A 99 23.68 -4.98 22.75
N VAL A 100 24.14 -6.14 23.22
CA VAL A 100 23.84 -7.42 22.57
C VAL A 100 22.40 -7.74 22.94
N LYS A 101 21.49 -7.53 21.98
CA LYS A 101 20.17 -8.12 22.09
C LYS A 101 20.28 -9.54 21.56
N GLU A 102 20.09 -10.53 22.42
CA GLU A 102 19.78 -11.89 22.00
C GLU A 102 18.39 -11.86 21.37
N VAL A 103 18.37 -11.48 20.10
CA VAL A 103 17.17 -11.53 19.28
C VAL A 103 17.01 -12.97 18.85
N GLU A 104 16.51 -13.83 19.73
CA GLU A 104 15.57 -14.83 19.27
C GLU A 104 14.33 -14.07 18.78
N GLY A 105 13.88 -14.39 17.57
CA GLY A 105 12.58 -13.93 17.07
C GLY A 105 12.61 -12.61 16.31
N VAL A 106 12.13 -12.71 15.07
CA VAL A 106 11.21 -11.79 14.38
C VAL A 106 10.79 -10.52 15.19
N GLU A 107 10.34 -10.64 16.43
CA GLU A 107 9.82 -9.55 17.28
C GLU A 107 10.73 -8.31 17.46
N ALA A 108 12.06 -8.46 17.65
CA ALA A 108 12.90 -7.25 17.83
C ALA A 108 13.09 -6.46 16.53
N LEU A 109 13.03 -7.16 15.39
CA LEU A 109 13.07 -6.57 14.06
C LEU A 109 11.76 -5.84 13.76
N GLU A 110 10.64 -6.40 14.23
CA GLU A 110 9.31 -5.79 14.17
C GLU A 110 9.29 -4.47 14.95
N MET A 111 9.75 -4.50 16.20
CA MET A 111 9.78 -3.32 17.08
C MET A 111 10.64 -2.20 16.49
N SER A 112 11.81 -2.54 15.93
CA SER A 112 12.67 -1.56 15.26
C SER A 112 12.03 -0.96 14.01
N LEU A 113 11.24 -1.74 13.28
CA LEU A 113 10.53 -1.26 12.09
C LEU A 113 9.37 -0.34 12.46
N ILE A 114 8.62 -0.67 13.51
CA ILE A 114 7.53 0.16 14.05
C ILE A 114 8.06 1.50 14.55
N GLU A 115 9.16 1.50 15.31
CA GLU A 115 9.81 2.74 15.78
C GLU A 115 10.25 3.62 14.60
N ASN A 116 10.78 3.00 13.54
CA ASN A 116 11.15 3.73 12.33
C ASN A 116 9.93 4.38 11.66
N LEU A 117 8.83 3.64 11.55
CA LEU A 117 7.56 4.07 10.96
C LEU A 117 6.87 5.19 11.73
N GLN A 118 7.13 5.33 13.03
CA GLN A 118 6.57 6.40 13.87
C GLN A 118 7.31 7.74 13.74
N ARG A 119 8.32 7.85 12.87
CA ARG A 119 9.07 9.09 12.65
C ARG A 119 8.28 10.09 11.80
N GLU A 120 8.29 11.36 12.21
CA GLU A 120 7.45 12.43 11.62
C GLU A 120 7.80 12.81 10.16
N ASN A 121 8.94 12.36 9.61
CA ASN A 121 9.47 12.81 8.31
C ASN A 121 9.57 11.71 7.24
N LEU A 122 8.76 10.65 7.33
CA LEU A 122 8.76 9.59 6.33
C LEU A 122 8.04 10.00 5.05
N ASN A 123 8.59 9.57 3.90
CA ASN A 123 7.89 9.69 2.63
C ASN A 123 6.71 8.70 2.59
N PRO A 124 5.55 9.05 1.98
CA PRO A 124 4.45 8.11 1.77
C PRO A 124 4.83 6.75 1.15
N LEU A 125 5.86 6.70 0.31
CA LEU A 125 6.36 5.45 -0.26
C LEU A 125 7.21 4.65 0.72
N GLU A 126 8.04 5.30 1.55
CA GLU A 126 8.81 4.64 2.61
C GLU A 126 7.87 4.06 3.68
N GLU A 127 6.81 4.80 4.03
CA GLU A 127 5.75 4.32 4.92
C GLU A 127 5.07 3.07 4.35
N ALA A 128 4.76 3.08 3.04
CA ALA A 128 4.15 1.94 2.36
C ALA A 128 5.07 0.72 2.32
N GLU A 129 6.35 0.91 2.04
CA GLU A 129 7.36 -0.16 2.06
C GLU A 129 7.49 -0.75 3.48
N GLY A 130 7.52 0.08 4.52
CA GLY A 130 7.56 -0.41 5.90
C GLY A 130 6.30 -1.19 6.29
N TYR A 131 5.11 -0.75 5.87
CA TYR A 131 3.86 -1.52 6.05
C TYR A 131 3.89 -2.84 5.29
N GLN A 132 4.42 -2.87 4.06
CA GLN A 132 4.53 -4.12 3.30
C GLN A 132 5.44 -5.12 4.00
N ARG A 133 6.58 -4.65 4.52
CA ARG A 133 7.50 -5.49 5.28
C ARG A 133 6.85 -6.06 6.54
N LEU A 134 6.07 -5.26 7.28
CA LEU A 134 5.30 -5.76 8.44
C LEU A 134 4.32 -6.88 8.05
N VAL A 135 3.69 -6.79 6.89
CA VAL A 135 2.76 -7.83 6.40
C VAL A 135 3.50 -9.08 5.92
N GLU A 136 4.55 -8.92 5.12
CA GLU A 136 5.22 -10.03 4.43
C GLU A 136 6.26 -10.75 5.32
N GLU A 137 7.08 -10.00 6.06
CA GLU A 137 8.16 -10.56 6.89
C GLU A 137 7.65 -11.07 8.25
N PHE A 138 6.57 -10.47 8.78
CA PHE A 138 6.04 -10.76 10.12
C PHE A 138 4.64 -11.39 10.08
N GLY A 139 4.08 -11.60 8.89
CA GLY A 139 2.78 -12.24 8.70
C GLY A 139 1.59 -11.46 9.26
N LEU A 140 1.76 -10.16 9.53
CA LEU A 140 0.74 -9.34 10.15
C LEU A 140 -0.38 -9.00 9.17
N SER A 141 -1.61 -9.01 9.65
CA SER A 141 -2.74 -8.44 8.92
C SER A 141 -2.65 -6.91 8.88
N GLN A 142 -3.30 -6.30 7.89
CA GLN A 142 -3.38 -4.83 7.79
C GLN A 142 -4.02 -4.18 9.04
N GLU A 143 -4.85 -4.93 9.76
CA GLU A 143 -5.52 -4.48 10.98
C GLU A 143 -4.56 -4.46 12.16
N GLU A 144 -3.71 -5.47 12.30
CA GLU A 144 -2.67 -5.52 13.32
C GLU A 144 -1.57 -4.47 13.06
N VAL A 145 -1.20 -4.26 11.80
CA VAL A 145 -0.27 -3.17 11.44
C VAL A 145 -0.86 -1.82 11.85
N ALA A 146 -2.13 -1.57 11.53
CA ALA A 146 -2.83 -0.34 11.89
C ALA A 146 -2.85 -0.11 13.41
N ALA A 147 -3.15 -1.15 14.19
CA ALA A 147 -3.12 -1.08 15.65
C ALA A 147 -1.73 -0.75 16.20
N ARG A 148 -0.67 -1.39 15.69
CA ARG A 148 0.71 -1.17 16.17
C ARG A 148 1.29 0.20 15.80
N VAL A 149 0.91 0.73 14.64
CA VAL A 149 1.38 2.04 14.16
C VAL A 149 0.47 3.20 14.57
N GLY A 150 -0.64 2.93 15.26
CA GLY A 150 -1.57 3.95 15.75
C GLY A 150 -2.34 4.67 14.63
N LYS A 151 -2.71 3.95 13.57
CA LYS A 151 -3.43 4.49 12.40
C LYS A 151 -4.69 3.69 12.12
N ASP A 152 -5.58 4.24 11.30
CA ASP A 152 -6.73 3.49 10.81
C ASP A 152 -6.32 2.42 9.78
N ARG A 153 -7.01 1.28 9.81
CA ARG A 153 -6.85 0.22 8.80
C ARG A 153 -7.00 0.74 7.36
N THR A 154 -7.91 1.68 7.14
CA THR A 154 -8.13 2.32 5.83
C THR A 154 -6.92 3.13 5.38
N THR A 155 -6.20 3.77 6.29
CA THR A 155 -4.97 4.50 6.02
C THR A 155 -3.87 3.54 5.60
N VAL A 156 -3.63 2.47 6.36
CA VAL A 156 -2.65 1.42 6.02
C VAL A 156 -2.93 0.81 4.66
N ALA A 157 -4.18 0.41 4.39
CA ALA A 157 -4.59 -0.16 3.11
C ALA A 157 -4.36 0.81 1.94
N ASN A 158 -4.66 2.10 2.12
CA ASN A 158 -4.45 3.11 1.09
C ASN A 158 -2.97 3.38 0.83
N THR A 159 -2.15 3.43 1.89
CA THR A 159 -0.71 3.63 1.79
C THR A 159 -0.05 2.45 1.07
N LEU A 160 -0.40 1.20 1.41
CA LEU A 160 0.06 0.00 0.70
C LEU A 160 -0.28 0.01 -0.80
N ARG A 161 -1.43 0.57 -1.19
CA ARG A 161 -1.81 0.67 -2.61
C ARG A 161 -0.88 1.59 -3.41
N LEU A 162 -0.17 2.53 -2.77
CA LEU A 162 0.81 3.39 -3.44
C LEU A 162 1.93 2.58 -4.09
N LEU A 163 2.26 1.40 -3.56
CA LEU A 163 3.22 0.47 -4.15
C LEU A 163 2.72 -0.23 -5.41
N ARG A 164 1.50 0.05 -5.87
CA ARG A 164 0.98 -0.40 -7.17
C ARG A 164 1.09 0.67 -8.25
N LEU A 165 1.52 1.89 -7.90
CA LEU A 165 1.72 2.96 -8.86
C LEU A 165 2.80 2.61 -9.86
N LEU A 166 2.63 3.09 -11.09
CA LEU A 166 3.66 3.07 -12.12
C LEU A 166 4.93 3.81 -11.65
N PRO A 167 6.14 3.36 -12.05
CA PRO A 167 7.39 3.97 -11.63
C PRO A 167 7.47 5.48 -11.88
N GLU A 168 6.99 5.94 -13.03
CA GLU A 168 6.92 7.36 -13.41
C GLU A 168 6.08 8.18 -12.39
N ILE A 169 4.93 7.63 -11.96
CA ILE A 169 4.02 8.32 -11.04
C ILE A 169 4.58 8.34 -9.61
N ARG A 170 5.32 7.31 -9.21
CA ARG A 170 6.05 7.29 -7.93
C ARG A 170 7.11 8.38 -7.87
N GLN A 171 7.84 8.64 -8.96
CA GLN A 171 8.83 9.72 -8.98
C GLN A 171 8.20 11.09 -8.71
N TYR A 172 7.04 11.38 -9.31
CA TYR A 172 6.34 12.64 -9.05
C TYR A 172 5.84 12.76 -7.60
N LEU A 173 5.49 11.64 -6.95
CA LEU A 173 5.17 11.60 -5.52
C LEU A 173 6.41 11.84 -4.65
N LEU A 174 7.55 11.22 -4.98
CA LEU A 174 8.82 11.44 -4.28
C LEU A 174 9.30 12.90 -4.37
N GLN A 175 9.10 13.53 -5.52
CA GLN A 175 9.46 14.93 -5.77
C GLN A 175 8.47 15.93 -5.14
N GLY A 176 7.37 15.46 -4.53
CA GLY A 176 6.34 16.31 -3.94
C GLY A 176 5.43 17.02 -4.94
N GLN A 177 5.51 16.69 -6.24
CA GLN A 177 4.63 17.24 -7.27
C GLN A 177 3.22 16.64 -7.19
N LEU A 178 3.10 15.43 -6.67
CA LEU A 178 1.84 14.79 -6.34
C LEU A 178 1.72 14.61 -4.83
N SER A 179 0.49 14.71 -4.33
CA SER A 179 0.16 14.34 -2.96
C SER A 179 -0.27 12.88 -2.90
N ALA A 180 -0.25 12.27 -1.70
CA ALA A 180 -0.83 10.94 -1.49
C ALA A 180 -2.33 10.89 -1.85
N GLY A 181 -3.05 12.02 -1.77
CA GLY A 181 -4.43 12.14 -2.26
C GLY A 181 -4.53 11.98 -3.78
N HIS A 182 -3.68 12.69 -4.54
CA HIS A 182 -3.62 12.56 -6.00
C HIS A 182 -3.28 11.13 -6.44
N ALA A 183 -2.29 10.53 -5.78
CA ALA A 183 -1.89 9.16 -6.05
C ALA A 183 -3.03 8.15 -5.85
N ARG A 184 -3.85 8.32 -4.79
CA ARG A 184 -5.03 7.48 -4.54
C ARG A 184 -6.11 7.65 -5.62
N ALA A 185 -6.33 8.88 -6.10
CA ALA A 185 -7.28 9.14 -7.19
C ALA A 185 -6.83 8.43 -8.48
N ILE A 186 -5.54 8.52 -8.82
CA ILE A 186 -4.95 7.81 -9.97
C ILE A 186 -5.14 6.30 -9.85
N LEU A 187 -4.85 5.72 -8.68
CA LEU A 187 -5.01 4.29 -8.41
C LEU A 187 -6.45 3.76 -8.43
N SER A 188 -7.44 4.63 -8.59
CA SER A 188 -8.84 4.20 -8.78
C SER A 188 -9.15 3.83 -10.24
N LEU A 189 -8.23 4.12 -11.17
CA LEU A 189 -8.32 3.76 -12.58
C LEU A 189 -7.60 2.42 -12.83
N ASP A 190 -8.25 1.45 -13.46
CA ASP A 190 -7.64 0.13 -13.70
C ASP A 190 -6.72 0.07 -14.94
N SER A 191 -6.66 1.15 -15.74
CA SER A 191 -5.87 1.20 -16.99
C SER A 191 -4.66 2.09 -16.79
N GLU A 192 -3.47 1.56 -17.10
CA GLU A 192 -2.18 2.28 -17.00
C GLU A 192 -2.18 3.55 -17.87
N GLU A 193 -2.71 3.48 -19.09
CA GLU A 193 -2.81 4.64 -19.99
C GLU A 193 -3.62 5.77 -19.35
N ARG A 194 -4.78 5.44 -18.76
CA ARG A 194 -5.63 6.42 -18.07
C ARG A 194 -4.99 6.95 -16.80
N GLN A 195 -4.23 6.13 -16.08
CA GLN A 195 -3.46 6.59 -14.93
C GLN A 195 -2.43 7.64 -15.35
N LYS A 196 -1.69 7.40 -16.45
CA LYS A 196 -0.74 8.37 -17.02
C LYS A 196 -1.43 9.64 -17.50
N GLU A 197 -2.57 9.51 -18.18
CA GLU A 197 -3.36 10.65 -18.66
C GLU A 197 -3.85 11.54 -17.51
N LEU A 198 -4.43 10.94 -16.45
CA LEU A 198 -4.88 11.68 -15.27
C LEU A 198 -3.70 12.32 -14.53
N CYS A 199 -2.57 11.61 -14.41
CA CYS A 199 -1.34 12.16 -13.83
C CYS A 199 -0.86 13.41 -14.60
N GLY A 200 -0.79 13.32 -15.94
CA GLY A 200 -0.42 14.45 -16.78
C GLY A 200 -1.38 15.62 -16.63
N LEU A 201 -2.68 15.36 -16.55
CA LEU A 201 -3.70 16.38 -16.33
C LEU A 201 -3.54 17.09 -14.98
N ILE A 202 -3.26 16.35 -13.91
CA ILE A 202 -3.01 16.91 -12.57
C ILE A 202 -1.79 17.83 -12.60
N LEU A 203 -0.69 17.40 -13.22
CA LEU A 203 0.55 18.17 -13.30
C LEU A 203 0.42 19.43 -14.17
N GLN A 204 -0.27 19.34 -15.31
CA GLN A 204 -0.45 20.47 -16.22
C GLN A 204 -1.44 21.51 -15.70
N LYS A 205 -2.56 21.08 -15.12
CA LYS A 205 -3.64 21.97 -14.70
C LYS A 205 -3.61 22.32 -13.20
N GLY A 206 -2.70 21.73 -12.44
CA GLY A 206 -2.61 21.95 -10.99
C GLY A 206 -3.89 21.55 -10.26
N LEU A 207 -4.50 20.43 -10.65
CA LEU A 207 -5.77 19.99 -10.11
C LEU A 207 -5.68 19.74 -8.60
N SER A 208 -6.74 20.08 -7.88
CA SER A 208 -6.91 19.69 -6.48
C SER A 208 -7.23 18.20 -6.34
N VAL A 209 -7.00 17.64 -5.14
CA VAL A 209 -7.30 16.22 -4.84
C VAL A 209 -8.76 15.88 -5.14
N ARG A 210 -9.69 16.78 -4.79
CA ARG A 210 -11.13 16.58 -5.02
C ARG A 210 -11.47 16.56 -6.51
N GLU A 211 -10.85 17.42 -7.30
CA GLU A 211 -11.04 17.44 -8.76
C GLU A 211 -10.46 16.17 -9.39
N ALA A 212 -9.26 15.76 -8.99
CA ALA A 212 -8.65 14.51 -9.44
C ALA A 212 -9.54 13.29 -9.15
N GLU A 213 -10.11 13.21 -7.95
CA GLU A 213 -11.07 12.15 -7.58
C GLU A 213 -12.35 12.21 -8.42
N ALA A 214 -12.87 13.41 -8.71
CA ALA A 214 -14.06 13.58 -9.55
C ALA A 214 -13.81 13.12 -11.00
N PHE A 215 -12.67 13.49 -11.59
CA PHE A 215 -12.26 13.02 -12.91
C PHE A 215 -12.11 11.50 -12.95
N ALA A 216 -11.43 10.93 -11.96
CA ALA A 216 -11.25 9.48 -11.88
C ALA A 216 -12.60 8.75 -11.80
N LYS A 217 -13.53 9.21 -10.94
CA LYS A 217 -14.89 8.64 -10.84
C LYS A 217 -15.67 8.73 -12.15
N GLN A 218 -15.59 9.86 -12.86
CA GLN A 218 -16.27 10.05 -14.14
C GLN A 218 -15.77 9.07 -15.20
N TRP A 219 -14.44 8.87 -15.28
CA TRP A 219 -13.83 7.98 -16.26
C TRP A 219 -14.13 6.50 -15.98
N THR A 220 -14.22 6.12 -14.71
CA THR A 220 -14.65 4.78 -14.30
C THR A 220 -16.13 4.54 -14.61
N LYS A 221 -17.00 5.56 -14.43
CA LYS A 221 -18.43 5.48 -14.77
C LYS A 221 -18.67 5.37 -16.27
N ARG A 222 -17.88 6.07 -17.10
CA ARG A 222 -17.95 5.97 -18.56
C ARG A 222 -17.61 4.55 -19.05
N ARG A 223 -16.61 3.89 -18.43
CA ARG A 223 -16.28 2.48 -18.74
C ARG A 223 -17.43 1.50 -18.44
N ARG A 224 -18.21 1.72 -17.37
CA ARG A 224 -19.37 0.88 -17.04
C ARG A 224 -20.54 1.02 -18.03
N ARG A 225 -20.57 2.08 -18.85
CA ARG A 225 -21.56 2.28 -19.92
C ARG A 225 -21.08 1.79 -21.28
N GLU A 226 -19.83 1.34 -21.38
CA GLU A 226 -19.18 0.94 -22.63
C GLU A 226 -18.62 -0.49 -22.51
N THR A 227 -19.28 -1.36 -21.73
CA THR A 227 -18.89 -2.78 -21.65
C THR A 227 -19.26 -3.54 -22.94
N PRO A 228 -18.54 -4.62 -23.32
CA PRO A 228 -18.77 -5.36 -24.57
C PRO A 228 -20.22 -5.82 -24.80
N SER A 229 -20.94 -6.08 -23.69
CA SER A 229 -22.36 -6.43 -23.68
C SER A 229 -23.28 -5.39 -24.33
N ASP A 230 -22.90 -4.12 -24.40
CA ASP A 230 -23.76 -3.09 -24.99
C ASP A 230 -23.65 -3.06 -26.52
N ARG A 231 -22.47 -3.37 -27.10
CA ARG A 231 -22.32 -3.52 -28.56
C ARG A 231 -23.04 -4.76 -29.08
N ASP A 232 -22.97 -5.88 -28.35
CA ASP A 232 -23.68 -7.11 -28.71
C ASP A 232 -25.20 -6.93 -28.60
N ARG A 233 -25.67 -6.12 -27.63
CA ARG A 233 -27.08 -5.74 -27.51
C ARG A 233 -27.55 -4.85 -28.65
N GLU A 234 -26.76 -3.84 -29.02
CA GLU A 234 -27.11 -2.93 -30.10
C GLU A 234 -27.17 -3.67 -31.45
N ALA A 235 -26.23 -4.59 -31.71
CA ALA A 235 -26.28 -5.46 -32.88
C ALA A 235 -27.50 -6.41 -32.87
N PHE A 236 -27.84 -6.97 -31.71
CA PHE A 236 -29.03 -7.81 -31.55
C PHE A 236 -30.35 -7.03 -31.73
N GLU A 237 -30.43 -5.80 -31.22
CA GLU A 237 -31.59 -4.92 -31.39
C GLU A 237 -31.80 -4.53 -32.86
N VAL A 238 -30.73 -4.23 -33.60
CA VAL A 238 -30.80 -3.95 -35.04
C VAL A 238 -31.30 -5.17 -35.83
N GLN A 239 -30.85 -6.38 -35.48
CA GLN A 239 -31.33 -7.63 -36.09
C GLN A 239 -32.81 -7.88 -35.77
N LEU A 240 -33.23 -7.62 -34.53
CA LEU A 240 -34.62 -7.79 -34.10
C LEU A 240 -35.55 -6.83 -34.85
N GLN A 241 -35.11 -5.58 -35.05
CA GLN A 241 -35.87 -4.57 -35.79
C GLN A 241 -36.02 -4.95 -37.26
N ALA A 242 -34.97 -5.46 -37.90
CA ALA A 242 -35.04 -5.95 -39.28
C ALA A 242 -36.02 -7.12 -39.44
N LEU A 243 -36.05 -8.05 -38.48
CA LEU A 243 -37.00 -9.16 -38.45
C LEU A 243 -38.45 -8.67 -38.25
N GLN A 244 -38.65 -7.70 -37.35
CA GLN A 244 -39.96 -7.10 -37.12
C GLN A 244 -40.51 -6.43 -38.39
N GLU A 245 -39.68 -5.65 -39.09
CA GLU A 245 -40.07 -5.01 -40.35
C GLU A 245 -40.39 -6.02 -41.46
N ALA A 246 -39.66 -7.13 -41.53
CA ALA A 246 -39.93 -8.20 -42.49
C ALA A 246 -41.28 -8.89 -42.21
N LEU A 247 -41.59 -9.15 -40.93
CA LEU A 247 -42.89 -9.70 -40.52
C LEU A 247 -44.03 -8.73 -40.78
N MET A 248 -43.85 -7.44 -40.48
CA MET A 248 -44.85 -6.41 -40.79
C MET A 248 -45.13 -6.30 -42.29
N ARG A 249 -44.08 -6.35 -43.13
CA ARG A 249 -44.24 -6.34 -44.61
C ARG A 249 -44.98 -7.56 -45.13
N ARG A 250 -44.71 -8.75 -44.58
CA ARG A 250 -45.34 -10.00 -45.05
C ARG A 250 -46.76 -10.17 -44.54
N LEU A 251 -47.02 -9.81 -43.29
CA LEU A 251 -48.34 -9.97 -42.66
C LEU A 251 -49.27 -8.78 -42.92
N GLY A 252 -48.73 -7.62 -43.31
CA GLY A 252 -49.53 -6.41 -43.58
C GLY A 252 -50.15 -5.79 -42.34
N THR A 253 -49.77 -6.25 -41.15
CA THR A 253 -50.26 -5.75 -39.86
C THR A 253 -49.12 -5.42 -38.92
N LYS A 254 -49.43 -4.80 -37.79
CA LYS A 254 -48.43 -4.40 -36.80
C LYS A 254 -47.96 -5.62 -36.03
N VAL A 255 -46.64 -5.83 -36.04
CA VAL A 255 -45.97 -6.93 -35.34
C VAL A 255 -45.00 -6.32 -34.34
N GLN A 256 -45.01 -6.81 -33.10
CA GLN A 256 -44.06 -6.44 -32.06
C GLN A 256 -43.31 -7.69 -31.59
N ILE A 257 -41.97 -7.60 -31.56
CA ILE A 257 -41.13 -8.67 -31.02
C ILE A 257 -40.62 -8.23 -29.65
N LEU A 258 -41.14 -8.83 -28.58
CA LEU A 258 -40.73 -8.55 -27.20
C LEU A 258 -39.76 -9.62 -26.73
N THR A 259 -38.48 -9.28 -26.54
CA THR A 259 -37.46 -10.22 -26.06
C THR A 259 -37.08 -9.97 -24.62
N LYS A 260 -36.94 -11.04 -23.83
CA LYS A 260 -36.39 -11.02 -22.46
C LYS A 260 -35.34 -12.13 -22.33
N GLY A 261 -34.07 -11.77 -22.58
CA GLY A 261 -32.97 -12.75 -22.63
C GLY A 261 -33.10 -13.65 -23.85
N ASN A 262 -32.99 -14.97 -23.67
CA ASN A 262 -33.11 -15.96 -24.76
C ASN A 262 -34.54 -16.45 -25.02
N ARG A 263 -35.55 -15.75 -24.50
CA ARG A 263 -36.98 -16.04 -24.72
C ARG A 263 -37.66 -14.75 -25.18
N GLY A 264 -38.66 -14.87 -26.03
CA GLY A 264 -39.42 -13.73 -26.52
C GLY A 264 -40.88 -14.07 -26.81
N LYS A 265 -41.66 -13.04 -27.10
CA LYS A 265 -43.03 -13.10 -27.58
C LYS A 265 -43.12 -12.33 -28.88
N VAL A 266 -43.87 -12.85 -29.84
CA VAL A 266 -44.24 -12.14 -31.06
C VAL A 266 -45.72 -11.83 -30.93
N GLU A 267 -46.06 -10.55 -30.87
CA GLU A 267 -47.43 -10.06 -30.80
C GLU A 267 -47.82 -9.53 -32.18
N ILE A 268 -48.90 -10.07 -32.75
CA ILE A 268 -49.44 -9.68 -34.05
C ILE A 268 -50.82 -9.08 -33.79
N GLU A 269 -50.98 -7.81 -34.14
CA GLU A 269 -52.26 -7.10 -34.03
C GLU A 269 -53.11 -7.41 -35.28
N TYR A 270 -54.38 -7.74 -35.07
CA TYR A 270 -55.37 -7.96 -36.15
C TYR A 270 -56.57 -7.04 -35.92
N TYR A 271 -57.18 -6.57 -37.00
CA TYR A 271 -58.24 -5.55 -36.92
C TYR A 271 -59.64 -6.09 -37.26
N SER A 272 -59.73 -7.33 -37.75
CA SER A 272 -61.00 -8.01 -38.04
C SER A 272 -60.83 -9.54 -38.05
N SER A 273 -61.95 -10.27 -38.03
CA SER A 273 -61.94 -11.74 -38.16
C SER A 273 -61.37 -12.21 -39.50
N GLU A 274 -61.65 -11.49 -40.59
CA GLU A 274 -61.10 -11.76 -41.93
C GLU A 274 -59.58 -11.52 -41.98
N ASP A 275 -59.10 -10.49 -41.27
CA ASP A 275 -57.67 -10.17 -41.16
C ASP A 275 -56.91 -11.27 -40.39
N LEU A 276 -57.53 -11.83 -39.34
CA LEU A 276 -56.97 -12.96 -38.60
C LEU A 276 -56.86 -14.21 -39.48
N GLU A 277 -57.89 -14.54 -40.27
CA GLU A 277 -57.86 -15.69 -41.19
C GLU A 277 -56.74 -15.54 -42.23
N ARG A 278 -56.63 -14.36 -42.87
CA ARG A 278 -55.56 -14.05 -43.81
C ARG A 278 -54.16 -14.18 -43.20
N ILE A 279 -53.96 -13.68 -41.98
CA ILE A 279 -52.69 -13.80 -41.24
C ILE A 279 -52.37 -15.27 -40.99
N VAL A 280 -53.34 -16.05 -40.52
CA VAL A 280 -53.18 -17.48 -40.23
C VAL A 280 -52.85 -18.27 -41.50
N GLU A 281 -53.51 -17.98 -42.64
CA GLU A 281 -53.20 -18.59 -43.93
C GLU A 281 -51.77 -18.26 -44.39
N THR A 282 -51.37 -17.00 -44.25
CA THR A 282 -50.02 -16.52 -44.61
C THR A 282 -48.93 -17.19 -43.78
N ILE A 283 -49.21 -17.48 -42.49
CA ILE A 283 -48.29 -18.18 -41.58
C ILE A 283 -48.26 -19.69 -41.84
N LEU A 284 -49.42 -20.31 -42.09
CA LEU A 284 -49.54 -21.75 -42.35
C LEU A 284 -49.05 -22.14 -43.75
N GLY A 285 -48.77 -21.18 -44.62
CA GLY A 285 -48.20 -21.41 -45.95
C GLY A 285 -49.15 -22.15 -46.89
N ARG A 286 -50.46 -22.03 -46.67
CA ARG A 286 -51.44 -22.49 -47.65
C ARG A 286 -51.50 -21.45 -48.76
N GLU A 287 -50.67 -21.66 -49.78
CA GLU A 287 -50.83 -20.96 -51.05
C GLU A 287 -52.25 -21.20 -51.56
N ALA A 288 -52.94 -20.12 -51.93
CA ALA A 288 -54.06 -20.19 -52.85
C ALA A 288 -53.54 -20.33 -54.28
#